data_AF-A0A127MCI0-F1
#
_entry.id   AF-A0A127MCI0-F1
#
_cell.length_a   1.000
_cell.length_b   1.000
_cell.length_c   1.000
_cell.angle_alpha   90.00
_cell.angle_beta   90.00
_cell.angle_gamma   90.00
#
_symmetry.space_group_name_H-M   'P 1'
#
loop_
_entity.id
_entity.type
_entity.pdbx_description
1 polymer ?
#
loop_
_entity_poly.entity_id
_entity_poly.type
_entity_poly.pdbx_seq_one_letter_code
_entity_poly.pdbx_strand_id
1 'polypeptide(L)'
;MSGRRAANASLFDKNGAPEWLVHPEYFERVDVAIIELSDDSLSTFLAHHSALRLATDPINKLDWFDFEPAVGDEAFVLGFPLSLNRGHGFPLWKRATIATEPSFNISDLPLTLFDTATRRGMSGSPVFLRRSGLTYPRGVTPPQNSIGGDAVLGEVNCFYGIYSGRIIDVDLNEEDNEFQAQLGRVWKASVIQEILAGGAKGIQGGEIR
;
A
#
# COMPACT_ATOMS: atom_id res chain seq x y z
N MET A 1 0.40 -13.06 27.81
CA MET A 1 0.59 -13.00 26.35
C MET A 1 -0.74 -12.59 25.74
N SER A 2 -0.90 -11.32 25.36
CA SER A 2 -2.16 -10.85 24.77
C SER A 2 -2.16 -11.24 23.29
N GLY A 3 -3.13 -12.06 22.88
CA GLY A 3 -3.33 -12.41 21.48
C GLY A 3 -3.74 -11.19 20.65
N ARG A 4 -3.52 -11.27 19.32
CA ARG A 4 -3.97 -10.25 18.36
C ARG A 4 -5.49 -10.06 18.54
N ARG A 5 -5.94 -8.86 18.89
CA ARG A 5 -7.36 -8.49 18.78
C ARG A 5 -7.52 -7.74 17.47
N ALA A 6 -8.08 -8.44 16.48
CA ALA A 6 -8.39 -7.86 15.18
C ALA A 6 -9.58 -6.92 15.30
N ALA A 7 -9.58 -5.83 14.53
CA ALA A 7 -10.80 -5.13 14.21
C ALA A 7 -11.66 -6.08 13.37
N ASN A 8 -12.94 -6.22 13.70
CA ASN A 8 -13.86 -7.05 12.94
C ASN A 8 -14.64 -6.14 11.99
N ALA A 9 -14.73 -6.54 10.73
CA ALA A 9 -15.56 -5.88 9.73
C ALA A 9 -16.55 -6.92 9.18
N SER A 10 -17.84 -6.55 9.10
CA SER A 10 -18.81 -7.40 8.43
C SER A 10 -18.61 -7.27 6.93
N LEU A 11 -18.29 -8.36 6.25
CA LEU A 11 -18.12 -8.35 4.79
C LEU A 11 -19.45 -8.26 4.04
N PHE A 12 -20.53 -8.69 4.69
CA PHE A 12 -21.87 -8.73 4.13
C PHE A 12 -22.88 -8.08 5.07
N ASP A 13 -23.91 -7.47 4.49
CA ASP A 13 -25.07 -7.01 5.23
C ASP A 13 -25.98 -8.19 5.63
N LYS A 14 -27.06 -7.90 6.37
CA LYS A 14 -28.04 -8.89 6.80
C LYS A 14 -28.78 -9.60 5.65
N ASN A 15 -28.72 -9.07 4.43
CA ASN A 15 -29.35 -9.62 3.24
C ASN A 15 -28.34 -10.38 2.35
N GLY A 16 -27.06 -10.46 2.76
CA GLY A 16 -25.99 -11.10 1.99
C GLY A 16 -25.36 -10.20 0.91
N ALA A 17 -25.70 -8.91 0.87
CA ALA A 17 -25.08 -7.96 -0.05
C ALA A 17 -23.68 -7.58 0.46
N PRO A 18 -22.68 -7.44 -0.42
CA PRO A 18 -21.32 -7.08 -0.02
C PRO A 18 -21.26 -5.65 0.52
N GLU A 19 -20.52 -5.48 1.61
CA GLU A 19 -20.37 -4.17 2.27
C GLU A 19 -19.20 -3.36 1.71
N TRP A 20 -18.22 -4.02 1.09
CA TRP A 20 -17.04 -3.36 0.55
C TRP A 20 -17.30 -2.62 -0.76
N LEU A 21 -16.53 -1.55 -0.96
CA LEU A 21 -16.46 -0.76 -2.18
C LEU A 21 -15.25 -1.16 -3.00
N VAL A 22 -15.41 -1.14 -4.33
CA VAL A 22 -14.35 -1.36 -5.32
C VAL A 22 -14.23 -0.14 -6.23
N HIS A 23 -13.23 -0.13 -7.11
CA HIS A 23 -12.97 1.00 -8.00
C HIS A 23 -14.19 1.33 -8.88
N PRO A 24 -14.58 2.62 -9.01
CA PRO A 24 -15.79 3.02 -9.75
C PRO A 24 -15.77 2.63 -11.23
N GLU A 25 -14.63 2.78 -11.89
CA GLU A 25 -14.49 2.52 -13.34
C GLU A 25 -13.91 1.12 -13.65
N TYR A 26 -12.86 0.71 -12.93
CA TYR A 26 -12.14 -0.55 -13.16
C TYR A 26 -12.64 -1.74 -12.34
N PHE A 27 -13.56 -1.55 -11.39
CA PHE A 27 -14.12 -2.60 -10.53
C PHE A 27 -13.04 -3.56 -9.99
N GLU A 28 -13.21 -4.87 -10.19
CA GLU A 28 -12.30 -5.93 -9.69
C GLU A 28 -10.98 -6.04 -10.47
N ARG A 29 -10.82 -5.33 -11.59
CA ARG A 29 -9.51 -5.24 -12.26
C ARG A 29 -8.48 -4.53 -11.38
N VAL A 30 -8.95 -3.67 -10.47
CA VAL A 30 -8.16 -3.10 -9.39
C VAL A 30 -8.37 -3.95 -8.14
N ASP A 31 -7.32 -4.66 -7.72
CA ASP A 31 -7.33 -5.53 -6.53
C ASP A 31 -7.15 -4.70 -5.24
N VAL A 32 -8.10 -3.79 -5.01
CA VAL A 32 -8.24 -2.96 -3.81
C VAL A 32 -9.72 -2.84 -3.47
N ALA A 33 -10.05 -3.07 -2.21
CA ALA A 33 -11.38 -2.86 -1.66
C ALA A 33 -11.32 -1.96 -0.43
N ILE A 34 -12.35 -1.14 -0.25
CA ILE A 34 -12.54 -0.32 0.96
C ILE A 34 -13.71 -0.88 1.75
N ILE A 35 -13.50 -1.08 3.04
CA ILE A 35 -14.53 -1.50 3.98
C ILE A 35 -14.49 -0.59 5.20
N GLU A 36 -15.66 -0.14 5.63
CA GLU A 36 -15.80 0.67 6.83
C GLU A 36 -15.70 -0.21 8.07
N LEU A 37 -14.96 0.27 9.08
CA LEU A 37 -14.89 -0.39 10.37
C LEU A 37 -15.96 0.20 11.29
N SER A 38 -16.62 -0.67 12.05
CA SER A 38 -17.56 -0.23 13.09
C SER A 38 -16.85 0.57 14.20
N ASP A 39 -17.56 1.53 14.81
CA ASP A 39 -17.07 2.33 15.94
C ASP A 39 -16.58 1.46 17.11
N ASP A 40 -17.24 0.33 17.36
CA ASP A 40 -16.84 -0.66 18.39
C ASP A 40 -15.49 -1.31 18.05
N SER A 41 -15.26 -1.62 16.78
CA SER A 41 -13.98 -2.17 16.32
C SER A 41 -12.87 -1.13 16.36
N LEU A 42 -13.17 0.12 16.00
CA LEU A 42 -12.22 1.22 16.04
C LEU A 42 -11.84 1.57 17.48
N SER A 43 -12.81 1.69 18.38
CA SER A 43 -12.58 1.98 19.81
C SER A 43 -11.79 0.86 20.49
N THR A 44 -12.11 -0.41 20.20
CA THR A 44 -11.34 -1.57 20.66
C THR A 44 -9.90 -1.47 20.18
N PHE A 45 -9.67 -1.18 18.90
CA PHE A 45 -8.33 -1.02 18.34
C PHE A 45 -7.56 0.11 19.04
N LEU A 46 -8.15 1.30 19.14
CA LEU A 46 -7.52 2.49 19.71
C LEU A 46 -7.16 2.35 21.20
N ALA A 47 -8.04 1.74 22.00
CA ALA A 47 -7.83 1.53 23.43
C ALA A 47 -6.63 0.61 23.74
N HIS A 48 -6.36 -0.38 22.88
CA HIS A 48 -5.19 -1.25 23.05
C HIS A 48 -3.91 -0.58 22.55
N HIS A 49 -3.99 0.22 21.49
CA HIS A 49 -2.83 0.90 20.94
C HIS A 49 -2.37 2.11 21.74
N SER A 50 -3.24 2.77 22.52
CA SER A 50 -2.82 3.83 23.45
C SER A 50 -1.83 3.34 24.52
N ALA A 51 -1.87 2.05 24.89
CA ALA A 51 -0.90 1.47 25.83
C ALA A 51 0.50 1.23 25.19
N LEU A 52 0.59 1.15 23.86
CA LEU A 52 1.84 0.96 23.10
C LEU A 52 2.51 2.28 22.69
N ARG A 53 1.83 3.43 22.89
CA ARG A 53 2.32 4.77 22.52
C ARG A 53 3.54 5.26 23.29
N LEU A 54 3.97 4.55 24.34
CA LEU A 54 5.17 4.90 25.10
C LEU A 54 6.47 4.62 24.33
N ALA A 55 6.43 3.89 23.21
CA ALA A 55 7.64 3.49 22.47
C ALA A 55 7.55 3.58 20.93
N THR A 56 6.40 3.96 20.36
CA THR A 56 6.21 4.00 18.89
C THR A 56 5.30 5.13 18.44
N ASP A 57 5.67 5.82 17.36
CA ASP A 57 4.79 6.73 16.64
C ASP A 57 4.06 5.98 15.53
N PRO A 58 2.73 6.14 15.41
CA PRO A 58 1.98 5.50 14.34
C PRO A 58 2.36 6.18 13.02
N ILE A 59 2.51 5.37 11.97
CA ILE A 59 3.10 5.84 10.72
C ILE A 59 2.32 7.00 10.09
N ASN A 60 1.01 7.06 10.31
CA ASN A 60 0.14 8.16 9.84
C ASN A 60 0.37 9.51 10.55
N LYS A 61 1.22 9.57 11.57
CA LYS A 61 1.69 10.80 12.20
C LYS A 61 3.08 11.24 11.74
N LEU A 62 3.74 10.48 10.87
CA LEU A 62 4.99 10.92 10.27
C LEU A 62 4.73 12.10 9.32
N ASP A 63 5.73 12.96 9.18
CA ASP A 63 5.70 14.04 8.20
C ASP A 63 5.75 13.44 6.79
N TRP A 64 4.59 13.36 6.15
CA TRP A 64 4.47 12.96 4.77
C TRP A 64 4.94 14.09 3.87
N PHE A 65 5.92 13.79 3.02
CA PHE A 65 6.44 14.74 2.05
C PHE A 65 6.08 14.24 0.67
N ASP A 66 5.23 14.97 -0.04
CA ASP A 66 4.90 14.63 -1.42
C ASP A 66 6.04 15.06 -2.35
N PHE A 67 6.69 14.07 -2.95
CA PHE A 67 7.77 14.24 -3.92
C PHE A 67 7.50 13.39 -5.15
N GLU A 68 8.13 13.74 -6.28
CA GLU A 68 7.99 12.97 -7.52
C GLU A 68 8.71 11.61 -7.38
N PRO A 69 7.97 10.48 -7.47
CA PRO A 69 8.57 9.16 -7.48
C PRO A 69 9.43 8.95 -8.73
N ALA A 70 10.50 8.19 -8.61
CA ALA A 70 11.38 7.81 -9.71
C ALA A 70 11.71 6.32 -9.70
N VAL A 71 12.02 5.77 -10.87
CA VAL A 71 12.56 4.40 -10.96
C VAL A 71 13.77 4.26 -10.05
N GLY A 72 13.81 3.17 -9.27
CA GLY A 72 14.87 2.91 -8.32
C GLY A 72 14.71 3.58 -6.96
N ASP A 73 13.69 4.43 -6.74
CA ASP A 73 13.41 4.95 -5.40
C ASP A 73 13.20 3.80 -4.41
N GLU A 74 13.78 3.96 -3.22
CA GLU A 74 13.65 3.00 -2.14
C GLU A 74 12.22 3.02 -1.58
N ALA A 75 11.69 1.82 -1.36
CA ALA A 75 10.36 1.63 -0.84
C ALA A 75 10.31 0.55 0.25
N PHE A 76 9.29 0.63 1.09
CA PHE A 76 9.05 -0.32 2.17
C PHE A 76 7.60 -0.79 2.13
N VAL A 77 7.43 -2.12 2.00
CA VAL A 77 6.13 -2.80 2.10
C VAL A 77 5.97 -3.26 3.55
N LEU A 78 5.00 -2.70 4.27
CA LEU A 78 4.80 -2.96 5.70
C LEU A 78 3.72 -4.01 5.93
N GLY A 79 4.13 -5.26 6.12
CA GLY A 79 3.21 -6.39 6.16
C GLY A 79 3.54 -7.44 7.22
N PHE A 80 2.74 -8.50 7.24
CA PHE A 80 2.88 -9.63 8.17
C PHE A 80 3.04 -10.94 7.39
N PRO A 81 4.22 -11.20 6.80
CA PRO A 81 4.43 -12.37 5.96
C PRO A 81 4.23 -13.65 6.79
N LEU A 82 3.50 -14.63 6.25
CA LEU A 82 3.19 -15.91 6.91
C LEU A 82 2.57 -15.76 8.31
N SER A 83 1.90 -14.64 8.59
CA SER A 83 1.38 -14.30 9.92
C SER A 83 2.47 -14.32 11.01
N LEU A 84 3.73 -14.08 10.61
CA LEU A 84 4.87 -14.05 11.53
C LEU A 84 4.68 -12.93 12.55
N ASN A 85 4.48 -13.31 13.81
CA ASN A 85 4.32 -12.41 14.95
C ASN A 85 5.59 -12.36 15.82
N ARG A 86 6.77 -12.59 15.22
CA ARG A 86 8.04 -12.58 15.96
C ARG A 86 8.50 -11.17 16.34
N GLY A 87 7.91 -10.14 15.74
CA GLY A 87 8.16 -8.72 16.02
C GLY A 87 7.14 -8.09 16.99
N HIS A 88 6.57 -8.84 17.94
CA HIS A 88 5.66 -8.30 18.97
C HIS A 88 4.43 -7.55 18.44
N GLY A 89 3.85 -7.99 17.33
CA GLY A 89 2.65 -7.39 16.73
C GLY A 89 2.92 -6.23 15.77
N PHE A 90 4.18 -5.85 15.55
CA PHE A 90 4.55 -4.84 14.55
C PHE A 90 4.75 -5.44 13.16
N PRO A 91 4.42 -4.69 12.09
CA PRO A 91 4.66 -5.15 10.73
C PRO A 91 6.16 -5.25 10.44
N LEU A 92 6.53 -6.18 9.56
CA LEU A 92 7.87 -6.22 9.00
C LEU A 92 7.98 -5.18 7.89
N TRP A 93 9.08 -4.42 7.93
CA TRP A 93 9.44 -3.46 6.90
C TRP A 93 10.23 -4.18 5.82
N LYS A 94 9.55 -4.63 4.77
CA LYS A 94 10.21 -5.31 3.65
C LYS A 94 10.67 -4.28 2.63
N ARG A 95 11.99 -4.11 2.50
CA ARG A 95 12.58 -3.26 1.46
C ARG A 95 12.22 -3.73 0.05
N ALA A 96 11.98 -2.76 -0.81
CA ALA A 96 11.62 -2.84 -2.22
C ALA A 96 12.21 -1.63 -2.97
N THR A 97 12.15 -1.64 -4.30
CA THR A 97 12.44 -0.47 -5.15
C THR A 97 11.41 -0.34 -6.26
N ILE A 98 11.16 0.87 -6.75
CA ILE A 98 10.31 1.08 -7.92
C ILE A 98 11.00 0.47 -9.15
N ALA A 99 10.35 -0.50 -9.82
CA ALA A 99 10.91 -1.23 -10.96
C ALA A 99 10.44 -0.72 -12.33
N THR A 100 9.39 0.11 -12.36
CA THR A 100 8.77 0.63 -13.60
C THR A 100 8.54 2.13 -13.49
N GLU A 101 8.46 2.83 -14.63
CA GLU A 101 8.25 4.28 -14.64
C GLU A 101 6.95 4.66 -13.91
N PRO A 102 7.02 5.32 -12.73
CA PRO A 102 5.84 5.56 -11.89
C PRO A 102 4.87 6.59 -12.50
N SER A 103 5.33 7.40 -13.46
CA SER A 103 4.48 8.36 -14.17
C SER A 103 3.49 7.67 -15.11
N PHE A 104 3.74 6.42 -15.53
CA PHE A 104 2.84 5.66 -16.40
C PHE A 104 1.99 4.65 -15.64
N ASN A 105 0.85 4.32 -16.23
CA ASN A 105 -0.05 3.28 -15.77
C ASN A 105 0.20 2.00 -16.57
N ILE A 106 0.24 0.86 -15.89
CA ILE A 106 0.45 -0.44 -16.54
C ILE A 106 -0.89 -0.99 -16.98
N SER A 107 -1.02 -1.31 -18.27
CA SER A 107 -2.28 -1.80 -18.87
C SER A 107 -3.46 -0.85 -18.60
N ASP A 108 -3.19 0.46 -18.66
CA ASP A 108 -4.12 1.56 -18.38
C ASP A 108 -4.71 1.54 -16.97
N LEU A 109 -4.10 0.81 -16.04
CA LEU A 109 -4.49 0.75 -14.64
C LEU A 109 -3.50 1.52 -13.76
N PRO A 110 -3.95 2.12 -12.63
CA PRO A 110 -3.11 2.86 -11.67
C PRO A 110 -2.21 1.92 -10.87
N LEU A 111 -1.32 1.22 -11.57
CA LEU A 111 -0.48 0.13 -11.11
C LEU A 111 0.98 0.46 -11.41
N THR A 112 1.85 0.16 -10.46
CA THR A 112 3.30 0.23 -10.61
C THR A 112 3.93 -1.05 -10.07
N LEU A 113 4.99 -1.51 -10.74
CA LEU A 113 5.75 -2.68 -10.30
C LEU A 113 6.94 -2.29 -9.45
N PHE A 114 7.18 -3.11 -8.44
CA PHE A 114 8.27 -2.97 -7.48
C PHE A 114 9.12 -4.23 -7.50
N ASP A 115 10.44 -4.09 -7.48
CA ASP A 115 11.34 -5.21 -7.24
C ASP A 115 11.35 -5.50 -5.74
N THR A 116 10.81 -6.66 -5.36
CA THR A 116 10.80 -7.09 -3.96
C THR A 116 10.51 -8.58 -3.78
N ALA A 117 11.35 -9.24 -2.99
CA ALA A 117 11.12 -10.61 -2.55
C ALA A 117 10.04 -10.71 -1.45
N THR A 118 8.77 -10.55 -1.82
CA THR A 118 7.64 -10.67 -0.89
C THR A 118 7.21 -12.12 -0.68
N ARG A 119 6.35 -12.35 0.32
CA ARG A 119 5.80 -13.67 0.67
C ARG A 119 4.28 -13.58 0.86
N ARG A 120 3.61 -14.73 0.85
CA ARG A 120 2.18 -14.82 1.19
C ARG A 120 1.91 -14.16 2.55
N GLY A 121 0.81 -13.42 2.65
CA GLY A 121 0.45 -12.62 3.84
C GLY A 121 0.92 -11.17 3.80
N MET A 122 1.60 -10.75 2.72
CA MET A 122 1.95 -9.34 2.49
C MET A 122 0.89 -8.57 1.69
N SER A 123 -0.04 -9.24 1.00
CA SER A 123 -1.11 -8.56 0.26
C SER A 123 -1.98 -7.71 1.19
N GLY A 124 -2.40 -6.53 0.72
CA GLY A 124 -3.10 -5.50 1.50
C GLY A 124 -2.16 -4.59 2.32
N SER A 125 -0.84 -4.76 2.21
CA SER A 125 0.12 -3.94 2.97
C SER A 125 0.28 -2.56 2.35
N PRO A 126 0.38 -1.49 3.16
CA PRO A 126 0.76 -0.18 2.66
C PRO A 126 2.23 -0.15 2.22
N VAL A 127 2.49 0.66 1.20
CA VAL A 127 3.81 0.90 0.63
C VAL A 127 4.19 2.35 0.80
N PHE A 128 5.40 2.58 1.32
CA PHE A 128 5.96 3.91 1.51
C PHE A 128 7.25 4.06 0.73
N LEU A 129 7.41 5.18 0.04
CA LEU A 129 8.71 5.59 -0.48
C LEU A 129 9.50 6.27 0.62
N ARG A 130 10.81 6.11 0.56
CA ARG A 130 11.76 6.80 1.42
C ARG A 130 12.90 7.35 0.60
N ARG A 131 13.21 8.62 0.80
CA ARG A 131 14.37 9.27 0.19
C ARG A 131 15.17 9.97 1.27
N SER A 132 16.49 9.81 1.20
CA SER A 132 17.44 10.45 2.11
C SER A 132 18.31 11.40 1.32
N GLY A 133 18.49 12.62 1.82
CA GLY A 133 19.28 13.67 1.19
C GLY A 133 18.44 14.90 0.86
N LEU A 134 18.77 15.55 -0.25
CA LEU A 134 18.05 16.74 -0.72
C LEU A 134 16.86 16.30 -1.58
N THR A 135 15.64 16.61 -1.15
CA THR A 135 14.41 16.27 -1.88
C THR A 135 13.55 17.50 -2.12
N TYR A 136 13.05 17.64 -3.35
CA TYR A 136 12.14 18.71 -3.73
C TYR A 136 10.68 18.24 -3.67
N PRO A 137 9.73 19.11 -3.29
CA PRO A 137 8.31 18.79 -3.36
C PRO A 137 7.89 18.47 -4.80
N ARG A 138 6.81 17.69 -4.96
CA ARG A 138 6.21 17.40 -6.26
C ARG A 138 5.90 18.70 -7.02
N GLY A 139 6.21 18.73 -8.31
CA GLY A 139 5.99 19.90 -9.18
C GLY A 139 7.01 21.03 -9.02
N VAL A 140 7.93 20.95 -8.06
CA VAL A 140 9.02 21.92 -7.92
C VAL A 140 10.20 21.47 -8.76
N THR A 141 10.63 22.34 -9.69
CA THR A 141 11.83 22.08 -10.49
C THR A 141 13.08 22.45 -9.69
N PRO A 142 14.06 21.55 -9.52
CA PRO A 142 15.30 21.87 -8.83
C PRO A 142 16.07 22.99 -9.55
N PRO A 143 16.60 24.00 -8.83
CA PRO A 143 17.50 24.97 -9.42
C PRO A 143 18.77 24.28 -9.94
N GLN A 144 19.18 24.65 -11.16
CA GLN A 144 20.29 23.98 -11.86
C GLN A 144 21.67 24.20 -11.23
N ASN A 145 21.88 25.34 -10.55
CA ASN A 145 23.21 25.76 -10.08
C ASN A 145 23.21 26.22 -8.60
N SER A 146 22.21 25.85 -7.82
CA SER A 146 22.16 26.18 -6.39
C SER A 146 21.47 25.09 -5.60
N ILE A 147 21.77 25.04 -4.30
CA ILE A 147 21.00 24.29 -3.31
C ILE A 147 20.17 25.32 -2.57
N GLY A 148 18.84 25.24 -2.67
CA GLY A 148 17.92 26.19 -2.07
C GLY A 148 16.50 26.08 -2.60
N GLY A 149 15.58 26.87 -2.05
CA GLY A 149 14.13 26.78 -2.32
C GLY A 149 13.41 25.88 -1.32
N ASP A 150 12.27 25.31 -1.73
CA ASP A 150 11.40 24.48 -0.88
C ASP A 150 11.93 23.06 -0.62
N ALA A 151 13.23 22.84 -0.88
CA ALA A 151 13.85 21.53 -0.69
C ALA A 151 14.00 21.18 0.79
N VAL A 152 13.76 19.92 1.12
CA VAL A 152 14.03 19.36 2.45
C VAL A 152 15.35 18.60 2.40
N LEU A 153 16.23 18.89 3.36
CA LEU A 153 17.44 18.11 3.61
C LEU A 153 17.16 17.16 4.77
N GLY A 154 17.13 15.86 4.50
CA GLY A 154 16.88 14.85 5.52
C GLY A 154 16.31 13.56 4.95
N GLU A 155 15.66 12.79 5.80
CA GLU A 155 14.85 11.64 5.38
C GLU A 155 13.41 12.10 5.20
N VAL A 156 12.84 11.82 4.03
CA VAL A 156 11.44 12.08 3.72
C VAL A 156 10.72 10.79 3.37
N ASN A 157 9.44 10.71 3.75
CA ASN A 157 8.60 9.54 3.50
C ASN A 157 7.34 9.97 2.74
N CYS A 158 6.89 9.14 1.79
CA CYS A 158 5.67 9.35 1.03
C CYS A 158 4.84 8.07 0.99
N PHE A 159 3.54 8.16 1.27
CA PHE A 159 2.64 7.03 1.05
C PHE A 159 2.41 6.84 -0.45
N TYR A 160 2.80 5.69 -0.97
CA TYR A 160 2.74 5.40 -2.39
C TYR A 160 1.45 4.69 -2.79
N GLY A 161 1.01 3.72 -1.99
CA GLY A 161 -0.06 2.84 -2.41
C GLY A 161 -0.20 1.55 -1.60
N ILE A 162 -0.95 0.60 -2.17
CA ILE A 162 -1.26 -0.69 -1.55
C ILE A 162 -0.67 -1.82 -2.37
N TYR A 163 0.13 -2.66 -1.72
CA TYR A 163 0.69 -3.87 -2.32
C TYR A 163 -0.39 -4.96 -2.40
N SER A 164 -0.60 -5.55 -3.58
CA SER A 164 -1.65 -6.55 -3.81
C SER A 164 -1.12 -7.97 -4.04
N GLY A 165 0.15 -8.13 -4.41
CA GLY A 165 0.67 -9.45 -4.74
C GLY A 165 1.82 -9.37 -5.73
N ARG A 166 2.16 -10.50 -6.32
CA ARG A 166 3.19 -10.58 -7.35
C ARG A 166 2.55 -10.80 -8.71
N ILE A 167 3.25 -10.41 -9.77
CA ILE A 167 2.85 -10.85 -11.10
C ILE A 167 3.05 -12.36 -11.18
N ILE A 168 2.04 -13.03 -11.70
CA ILE A 168 2.10 -14.41 -12.15
C ILE A 168 1.51 -14.36 -13.54
N ASP A 169 2.29 -14.75 -14.54
CA ASP A 169 1.82 -14.88 -15.90
C ASP A 169 1.59 -16.35 -16.17
N VAL A 170 0.33 -16.72 -16.41
CA VAL A 170 -0.06 -18.13 -16.59
C VAL A 170 0.48 -18.75 -17.88
N ASP A 171 0.91 -17.91 -18.83
CA ASP A 171 1.41 -18.35 -20.14
C ASP A 171 2.94 -18.49 -20.17
N LEU A 172 3.64 -18.09 -19.10
CA LEU A 172 5.09 -18.21 -18.99
C LEU A 172 5.52 -19.52 -18.33
N ASN A 173 6.73 -19.98 -18.68
CA ASN A 173 7.33 -21.15 -18.02
C ASN A 173 7.65 -20.84 -16.54
N GLU A 174 7.99 -21.87 -15.76
CA GLU A 174 8.25 -21.72 -14.32
C GLU A 174 9.42 -20.77 -14.00
N GLU A 175 10.44 -20.70 -14.85
CA GLU A 175 11.64 -19.87 -14.64
C GLU A 175 11.35 -18.37 -14.90
N ASP A 176 10.65 -18.07 -16.00
CA ASP A 176 10.18 -16.71 -16.31
C ASP A 176 9.15 -16.24 -15.28
N ASN A 177 8.28 -17.15 -14.83
CA ASN A 177 7.39 -16.90 -13.70
C ASN A 177 8.16 -16.68 -12.39
N GLU A 178 9.29 -17.34 -12.16
CA GLU A 178 10.09 -17.09 -10.95
C GLU A 178 10.67 -15.68 -10.95
N PHE A 179 11.14 -15.19 -12.11
CA PHE A 179 11.62 -13.82 -12.27
C PHE A 179 10.48 -12.80 -12.11
N GLN A 180 9.33 -12.99 -12.78
CA GLN A 180 8.16 -12.14 -12.58
C GLN A 180 7.55 -12.26 -11.17
N ALA A 181 7.71 -13.40 -10.51
CA ALA A 181 7.37 -13.61 -9.11
C ALA A 181 8.37 -12.93 -8.15
N GLN A 182 9.25 -12.07 -8.64
CA GLN A 182 9.97 -11.09 -7.80
C GLN A 182 9.40 -9.67 -7.98
N LEU A 183 8.51 -9.45 -8.95
CA LEU A 183 7.86 -8.16 -9.17
C LEU A 183 6.54 -8.07 -8.40
N GLY A 184 6.51 -7.15 -7.44
CA GLY A 184 5.35 -6.78 -6.66
C GLY A 184 4.44 -5.79 -7.38
N ARG A 185 3.13 -6.04 -7.35
CA ARG A 185 2.09 -5.13 -7.82
C ARG A 185 1.70 -4.16 -6.71
N VAL A 186 1.79 -2.87 -6.99
CA VAL A 186 1.36 -1.81 -6.06
C VAL A 186 0.39 -0.88 -6.77
N TRP A 187 -0.82 -0.80 -6.21
CA TRP A 187 -1.86 0.13 -6.65
C TRP A 187 -1.57 1.51 -6.08
N LYS A 188 -1.50 2.52 -6.96
CA LYS A 188 -1.20 3.91 -6.58
C LYS A 188 -2.23 4.43 -5.57
N ALA A 189 -1.80 5.34 -4.70
CA ALA A 189 -2.66 5.93 -3.66
C ALA A 189 -3.93 6.60 -4.21
N SER A 190 -3.94 7.03 -5.49
CA SER A 190 -5.11 7.60 -6.16
C SER A 190 -6.31 6.64 -6.16
N VAL A 191 -6.07 5.33 -6.26
CA VAL A 191 -7.12 4.29 -6.21
C VAL A 191 -7.97 4.40 -4.96
N ILE A 192 -7.36 4.68 -3.81
CA ILE A 192 -8.10 4.83 -2.55
C ILE A 192 -9.02 6.05 -2.64
N GLN A 193 -8.53 7.16 -3.17
CA GLN A 193 -9.31 8.39 -3.32
C GLN A 193 -10.46 8.20 -4.33
N GLU A 194 -10.20 7.52 -5.44
CA GLU A 194 -11.19 7.19 -6.47
C GLU A 194 -12.32 6.31 -5.91
N ILE A 195 -11.99 5.27 -5.12
CA ILE A 195 -12.98 4.43 -4.45
C ILE A 195 -13.77 5.24 -3.40
N LEU A 196 -13.11 6.08 -2.60
CA LEU A 196 -13.81 6.91 -1.61
C LEU A 196 -14.74 7.94 -2.25
N ALA A 197 -14.39 8.46 -3.43
CA ALA A 197 -15.16 9.48 -4.12
C ALA A 197 -16.43 8.93 -4.80
N GLY A 198 -16.41 7.68 -5.28
CA GLY A 198 -17.52 7.13 -6.05
C GLY A 198 -17.59 5.61 -6.15
N GLY A 199 -16.95 4.88 -5.24
CA GLY A 199 -16.78 3.44 -5.30
C GLY A 199 -18.08 2.66 -5.54
N ALA A 200 -17.98 1.65 -6.40
CA ALA A 200 -19.07 0.74 -6.68
C ALA A 200 -19.15 -0.34 -5.58
N LYS A 201 -20.34 -0.90 -5.34
CA LYS A 201 -20.47 -2.08 -4.49
C LYS A 201 -19.80 -3.28 -5.17
N GLY A 202 -19.00 -4.03 -4.41
CA GLY A 202 -18.40 -5.26 -4.92
C GLY A 202 -19.45 -6.31 -5.30
N ILE A 203 -19.00 -7.42 -5.85
CA ILE A 203 -19.86 -8.55 -6.20
C ILE A 203 -19.44 -9.83 -5.46
N GLN A 204 -20.42 -10.66 -5.14
CA GLN A 204 -20.17 -11.99 -4.60
C GLN A 204 -19.84 -12.95 -5.76
N GLY A 205 -18.67 -13.61 -5.73
CA GLY A 205 -18.37 -14.69 -6.68
C GLY A 205 -17.26 -14.45 -7.71
N GLY A 206 -16.54 -13.32 -7.68
CA GLY A 206 -15.21 -13.20 -8.32
C GLY A 206 -15.16 -13.31 -9.85
N GLU A 207 -16.26 -13.20 -10.57
CA GLU A 207 -16.20 -12.97 -12.02
C GLU A 207 -15.73 -11.53 -12.25
N ILE A 208 -14.47 -11.36 -12.63
CA ILE A 208 -13.88 -10.07 -12.98
C ILE A 208 -14.75 -9.44 -14.08
N ARG A 209 -15.32 -8.26 -13.81
CA ARG A 209 -16.10 -7.50 -14.79
C ARG A 209 -15.21 -6.70 -15.74
#